data_AF-A0A957Q6R7-F1
#
_entry.id   AF-A0A957Q6R7-F1
#
_cell.length_a   1.000
_cell.length_b   1.000
_cell.length_c   1.000
_cell.angle_alpha   90.00
_cell.angle_beta   90.00
_cell.angle_gamma   90.00
#
_symmetry.space_group_name_H-M   'P 1'
#
loop_
_entity.id
_entity.type
_entity.pdbx_description
1 polymer ?
#
loop_
_entity_poly.entity_id
_entity_poly.type
_entity_poly.pdbx_seq_one_letter_code
_entity_poly.pdbx_strand_id
1 'polypeptide(L)' 'MLSALQRVGEAYQLPTQLSWEAYMRCGIGICGACEHEGKVLCMDGPVLAQ' A
#
# COMPACT_ATOMS: atom_id res chain seq x y z
N MET A 1 -7.42 5.53 -7.37
CA MET A 1 -8.63 5.32 -6.55
C MET A 1 -8.30 5.28 -5.06
N LEU A 2 -7.41 4.38 -4.60
CA LEU A 2 -7.10 4.22 -3.17
C LEU A 2 -6.57 5.48 -2.49
N SER A 3 -5.75 6.29 -3.16
CA SER A 3 -5.32 7.60 -2.63
C SER A 3 -6.47 8.60 -2.40
N ALA A 4 -7.61 8.44 -3.08
CA ALA A 4 -8.80 9.23 -2.79
C ALA A 4 -9.51 8.73 -1.53
N LEU A 5 -9.59 7.41 -1.34
CA LEU A 5 -10.17 6.81 -0.14
C LEU A 5 -9.34 7.08 1.11
N GLN A 6 -8.01 7.03 1.01
CA GLN A 6 -7.10 7.47 2.07
C GLN A 6 -7.45 8.88 2.56
N ARG A 7 -7.52 9.85 1.63
CA ARG A 7 -7.82 11.24 1.97
C ARG A 7 -9.20 11.41 2.64
N VAL A 8 -10.19 10.62 2.22
CA VAL A 8 -11.51 10.61 2.86
C VAL A 8 -11.41 10.00 4.27
N GLY A 9 -10.71 8.89 4.44
CA GLY A 9 -10.47 8.27 5.75
C GLY A 9 -9.81 9.24 6.73
N GLU A 10 -8.72 9.89 6.29
CA GLU A 10 -8.02 10.94 7.05
C GLU A 10 -8.94 12.11 7.42
N ALA A 11 -9.72 12.63 6.46
CA ALA A 11 -10.60 13.77 6.68
C ALA A 11 -11.70 13.51 7.72
N TYR A 12 -12.19 12.26 7.80
CA TYR A 12 -13.21 11.84 8.77
C TYR A 12 -12.64 11.08 9.97
N GLN A 13 -11.30 11.02 10.10
CA GLN A 13 -10.61 10.28 11.17
C GLN A 13 -11.06 8.82 11.29
N LEU A 14 -11.34 8.19 10.15
CA LEU A 14 -11.74 6.79 10.07
C LEU A 14 -10.49 5.92 9.94
N PRO A 15 -10.35 4.85 10.74
CA PRO A 15 -9.27 3.89 10.55
C PRO A 15 -9.43 3.23 9.17
N THR A 16 -8.35 3.19 8.39
CA THR A 16 -8.39 2.59 7.05
C THR A 16 -7.32 1.51 6.88
N GLN A 17 -7.66 0.49 6.12
CA GLN A 17 -6.73 -0.51 5.61
C GLN A 17 -6.92 -0.60 4.11
N LEU A 18 -5.87 -0.26 3.36
CA LEU A 18 -5.93 -0.15 1.91
C LEU A 18 -4.94 -1.14 1.29
N SER A 19 -5.44 -1.95 0.35
CA SER A 19 -4.62 -2.87 -0.44
C SER A 19 -3.97 -2.14 -1.61
N TRP A 20 -2.81 -1.55 -1.40
CA TRP A 20 -2.09 -0.77 -2.40
C TRP A 20 -1.66 -1.62 -3.60
N GLU A 21 -1.76 -1.02 -4.77
CA GLU A 21 -1.37 -1.62 -6.04
C GLU A 21 -0.04 -1.03 -6.49
N ALA A 22 0.92 -1.89 -6.80
CA ALA A 22 2.20 -1.51 -7.40
C ALA A 22 2.62 -2.57 -8.41
N TYR A 23 3.54 -2.21 -9.30
CA TYR A 23 4.09 -3.16 -10.26
C TYR A 23 4.90 -4.27 -9.54
N MET A 24 4.33 -5.47 -9.48
CA MET A 24 5.00 -6.63 -8.92
C MET A 24 5.77 -7.38 -10.00
N ARG A 25 7.11 -7.28 -9.97
CA ARG A 25 8.00 -8.05 -10.86
C ARG A 25 8.32 -9.43 -10.31
N CYS A 26 9.07 -9.50 -9.21
CA CYS A 26 9.50 -10.79 -8.65
C CYS A 26 8.50 -11.44 -7.69
N GLY A 27 7.66 -10.65 -7.02
CA GLY A 27 6.72 -11.13 -6.00
C GLY A 27 7.34 -11.74 -4.73
N ILE A 28 8.66 -11.74 -4.59
CA ILE A 28 9.39 -12.43 -3.51
C ILE A 28 10.47 -11.57 -2.84
N GLY A 29 10.35 -10.24 -2.92
CA GLY A 29 11.21 -9.30 -2.18
C GLY A 29 12.62 -9.07 -2.73
N ILE A 30 13.02 -9.71 -3.83
CA ILE A 30 14.41 -9.59 -4.35
C ILE A 30 14.64 -8.29 -5.14
N CYS A 31 13.64 -7.79 -5.87
CA CYS A 31 13.83 -6.66 -6.81
C CYS A 31 13.35 -5.29 -6.31
N GLY A 32 12.55 -5.22 -5.25
CA GLY A 32 11.99 -3.96 -4.74
C GLY A 32 11.01 -3.22 -5.67
N ALA A 33 10.62 -3.79 -6.82
CA ALA A 33 9.79 -3.09 -7.81
C ALA A 33 8.39 -2.68 -7.31
N CYS A 34 7.89 -3.33 -6.26
CA CYS A 34 6.61 -3.05 -5.62
C CYS A 34 6.80 -2.24 -4.31
N GLU A 35 7.79 -1.35 -4.28
CA GLU A 35 7.96 -0.40 -3.19
C GLU A 35 6.84 0.66 -3.23
N HIS A 36 6.29 0.95 -2.06
CA HIS A 36 5.31 2.00 -1.84
C HIS A 36 5.51 2.61 -0.45
N GLU A 37 5.87 3.90 -0.40
CA GLU A 37 6.09 4.66 0.84
C GLU A 37 7.05 3.98 1.85
N GLY A 38 8.12 3.38 1.35
CA GLY A 38 9.14 2.68 2.12
C GLY A 38 8.78 1.24 2.49
N LYS A 39 7.63 0.72 2.03
CA LYS A 39 7.20 -0.67 2.22
C LYS A 39 7.34 -1.47 0.93
N VAL A 40 7.81 -2.71 1.02
CA VAL A 40 7.87 -3.65 -0.10
C VAL A 40 6.61 -4.52 -0.06
N LEU A 41 5.61 -4.20 -0.87
CA LEU A 41 4.26 -4.76 -0.73
C LEU A 41 4.19 -6.29 -0.85
N CYS A 42 5.09 -6.94 -1.61
CA CYS A 42 5.14 -8.40 -1.67
C CYS A 42 5.76 -9.07 -0.44
N MET A 43 6.38 -8.31 0.47
CA MET A 43 7.01 -8.80 1.70
C MET A 43 6.28 -8.30 2.95
N ASP A 44 6.01 -6.99 3.02
CA ASP A 44 5.29 -6.34 4.13
C ASP A 44 3.78 -6.56 4.07
N GLY A 45 3.28 -6.97 2.89
CA GLY A 45 1.86 -7.09 2.59
C GLY A 45 1.35 -5.88 1.80
N PRO A 46 0.42 -6.09 0.85
CA PRO A 46 -0.15 -4.98 0.09
C PRO A 46 -1.16 -4.16 0.91
N VAL A 47 -1.68 -4.71 2.01
CA VAL A 47 -2.65 -4.05 2.90
C VAL A 47 -1.92 -3.25 3.98
N LEU A 48 -1.93 -1.92 3.86
CA LEU A 48 -1.30 -1.02 4.82
C LEU A 48 -2.36 -0.29 5.65
N ALA A 49 -2.06 -0.07 6.93
CA ALA A 49 -2.90 0.70 7.85
C ALA A 49 -2.48 2.18 7.85
N GLN A 50 -3.48 3.05 7.94
CA GLN A 50 -3.36 4.52 8.04
C GLN A 50 -4.15 5.05 9.23
#